data_AF-A0A316LL04-F1
#
_entry.id   AF-A0A316LL04-F1
#
_cell.length_a   1.000
_cell.length_b   1.000
_cell.length_c   1.000
_cell.angle_alpha   90.00
_cell.angle_beta   90.00
_cell.angle_gamma   90.00
#
_symmetry.space_group_name_H-M   'P 1'
#
loop_
_entity.id
_entity.type
_entity.pdbx_description
1 polymer ?
#
loop_
_entity_poly.entity_id
_entity_poly.type
_entity_poly.pdbx_seq_one_letter_code
_entity_poly.pdbx_strand_id
1 'polypeptide(L)'
;MKTNHVKKLAFASLLCALAVVGSMFSVPVLGSKCAPVQHIVNVVCAVVLGPGYGVGVAFVASLLRNLLGLGSLLAFPGSMIGTLLSGLAYKKWNSISLASLGEIFGTSILGGLCAWPIAILLMGKSAGDVAFYAYIVPFLISTAAGSIIAWAFLAILKKANVLQTLQLDRK
;
A
#
# COMPACT_ATOMS: atom_id res chain seq x y z
N MET A 1 4.47 -0.55 28.63
CA MET A 1 4.10 0.33 27.49
C MET A 1 5.21 0.53 26.46
N LYS A 2 6.47 0.86 26.82
CA LYS A 2 7.57 1.12 25.85
C LYS A 2 7.88 -0.05 24.88
N THR A 3 7.82 -1.30 25.35
CA THR A 3 8.17 -2.50 24.55
C THR A 3 7.24 -2.75 23.35
N ASN A 4 5.96 -2.37 23.44
CA ASN A 4 5.01 -2.54 22.33
C ASN A 4 5.28 -1.55 21.19
N HIS A 5 5.70 -0.33 21.50
CA HIS A 5 6.05 0.65 20.47
C HIS A 5 7.33 0.27 19.73
N VAL A 6 8.34 -0.25 20.44
CA VAL A 6 9.57 -0.75 19.81
C VAL A 6 9.26 -1.92 18.87
N LYS A 7 8.42 -2.88 19.28
CA LYS A 7 8.00 -4.00 18.42
C LYS A 7 7.22 -3.52 17.19
N LYS A 8 6.28 -2.58 17.35
CA LYS A 8 5.52 -2.00 16.22
C LYS A 8 6.44 -1.29 15.24
N LEU A 9 7.37 -0.49 15.75
CA LEU A 9 8.34 0.22 14.92
C LEU A 9 9.26 -0.76 14.18
N ALA A 10 9.79 -1.77 14.86
CA ALA A 10 10.63 -2.80 14.23
C ALA A 10 9.87 -3.55 13.12
N PHE A 11 8.61 -3.92 13.36
CA PHE A 11 7.79 -4.59 12.35
C PHE A 11 7.46 -3.64 11.18
N ALA A 12 7.15 -2.38 11.46
CA ALA A 12 6.95 -1.35 10.45
C ALA A 12 8.21 -1.14 9.58
N SER A 13 9.39 -1.07 10.20
CA SER A 13 10.67 -0.95 9.51
C SER A 13 10.96 -2.17 8.63
N LEU A 14 10.70 -3.38 9.12
CA LEU A 14 10.84 -4.61 8.34
C LEU A 14 9.93 -4.61 7.11
N LEU A 15 8.64 -4.29 7.31
CA LEU A 15 7.67 -4.20 6.22
C LEU A 15 8.07 -3.12 5.20
N CYS A 16 8.54 -1.96 5.67
CA CYS A 16 9.06 -0.90 4.81
C CYS A 16 10.25 -1.39 3.96
N ALA A 17 11.22 -2.09 4.59
CA ALA A 17 12.36 -2.66 3.87
C ALA A 17 11.92 -3.67 2.81
N LEU A 18 10.97 -4.56 3.13
CA LEU A 18 10.39 -5.51 2.17
C LEU A 18 9.70 -4.81 1.00
N ALA A 19 8.99 -3.72 1.25
CA ALA A 19 8.36 -2.93 0.20
C ALA A 19 9.38 -2.27 -0.74
N VAL A 20 10.47 -1.72 -0.18
CA VAL A 20 11.54 -1.10 -0.96
C VAL A 20 12.29 -2.14 -1.80
N VAL A 21 12.77 -3.23 -1.19
CA VAL A 21 13.49 -4.31 -1.89
C VAL A 21 12.59 -5.01 -2.90
N GLY A 22 11.33 -5.28 -2.53
CA GLY A 22 10.35 -5.88 -3.42
C GLY A 22 10.01 -5.01 -4.64
N SER A 23 10.21 -3.70 -4.55
CA SER A 23 10.02 -2.78 -5.68
C SER A 23 11.13 -2.87 -6.73
N MET A 24 12.22 -3.59 -6.46
CA MET A 24 13.21 -3.96 -7.49
C MET A 24 12.58 -4.88 -8.56
N PHE A 25 11.53 -5.61 -8.22
CA PHE A 25 10.77 -6.47 -9.14
C PHE A 25 9.60 -5.73 -9.82
N SER A 26 9.65 -4.40 -9.89
CA SER A 26 8.56 -3.61 -10.50
C SER A 26 8.49 -3.80 -12.01
N VAL A 27 7.28 -3.98 -12.55
CA VAL A 27 7.04 -4.06 -13.99
C VAL A 27 6.55 -2.70 -14.50
N PRO A 28 7.19 -2.10 -15.51
CA PRO A 28 6.67 -0.88 -16.12
C PRO A 28 5.41 -1.18 -16.93
N VAL A 29 4.29 -0.54 -16.58
CA VAL A 29 3.01 -0.67 -17.29
C VAL A 29 2.45 0.73 -17.54
N LEU A 30 2.28 1.10 -18.82
CA LEU A 30 1.65 2.36 -19.27
C LEU A 30 2.19 3.63 -18.57
N GLY A 31 3.52 3.75 -18.45
CA GLY A 31 4.17 4.92 -17.84
C GLY A 31 4.11 4.98 -16.30
N SER A 32 3.64 3.92 -15.65
CA SER A 32 3.68 3.72 -14.20
C SER A 32 4.47 2.46 -13.83
N LYS A 33 5.22 2.50 -12.72
CA LYS A 33 5.96 1.33 -12.20
C LYS A 33 5.03 0.56 -11.26
N CYS A 34 4.56 -0.60 -11.70
CA CYS A 34 3.72 -1.49 -10.89
C CYS A 34 4.59 -2.27 -9.91
N ALA A 35 4.36 -2.08 -8.62
CA ALA A 35 5.09 -2.75 -7.55
C ALA A 35 4.10 -3.58 -6.69
N PRO A 36 3.79 -4.83 -7.08
CA PRO A 36 2.83 -5.66 -6.36
C PRO A 36 3.19 -5.85 -4.88
N VAL A 37 4.49 -5.91 -4.56
CA VAL A 37 4.99 -6.06 -3.18
C VAL A 37 4.60 -4.88 -2.29
N GLN A 38 4.51 -3.65 -2.83
CA GLN A 38 4.03 -2.49 -2.07
C GLN A 38 2.61 -2.73 -1.55
N HIS A 39 1.70 -3.21 -2.41
CA HIS A 39 0.30 -3.45 -2.04
C HIS A 39 0.15 -4.63 -1.07
N ILE A 40 1.01 -5.66 -1.20
CA ILE A 40 1.09 -6.73 -0.21
C ILE A 40 1.41 -6.15 1.17
N VAL A 41 2.48 -5.34 1.24
CA VAL A 41 2.93 -4.71 2.47
C VAL A 41 1.87 -3.76 3.04
N ASN A 42 1.21 -2.96 2.20
CA ASN A 42 0.17 -2.02 2.62
C ASN A 42 -0.96 -2.74 3.36
N VAL A 43 -1.54 -3.79 2.77
CA VAL A 43 -2.65 -4.55 3.38
C VAL A 43 -2.18 -5.26 4.65
N VAL A 44 -1.00 -5.89 4.62
CA VAL A 44 -0.45 -6.56 5.81
C VAL A 44 -0.21 -5.55 6.93
N CYS A 45 0.38 -4.40 6.63
CA CYS A 45 0.64 -3.35 7.61
C CYS A 45 -0.67 -2.76 8.17
N ALA A 46 -1.66 -2.51 7.31
CA ALA A 46 -2.98 -2.05 7.70
C ALA A 46 -3.69 -3.02 8.66
N VAL A 47 -3.59 -4.33 8.42
CA VAL A 47 -4.25 -5.38 9.21
C VAL A 47 -3.50 -5.71 10.50
N VAL A 48 -2.16 -5.64 10.50
CA VAL A 48 -1.32 -6.04 11.64
C VAL A 48 -1.00 -4.87 12.57
N LEU A 49 -0.67 -3.70 12.01
CA LEU A 49 -0.21 -2.53 12.75
C LEU A 49 -1.23 -1.37 12.79
N GLY A 50 -2.34 -1.50 12.06
CA GLY A 50 -3.41 -0.50 12.02
C GLY A 50 -3.16 0.64 11.02
N PRO A 51 -4.14 1.55 10.85
CA PRO A 51 -4.09 2.58 9.81
C PRO A 51 -2.96 3.60 9.99
N GLY A 52 -2.62 3.98 11.24
CA GLY A 52 -1.58 4.98 11.49
C GLY A 52 -0.19 4.51 11.06
N TYR A 53 0.25 3.35 11.57
CA TYR A 53 1.51 2.74 11.14
C TYR A 53 1.46 2.32 9.67
N GLY A 54 0.32 1.83 9.18
CA GLY A 54 0.07 1.56 7.76
C GLY A 54 0.44 2.72 6.86
N VAL A 55 -0.17 3.89 7.07
CA VAL A 55 0.10 5.09 6.28
C VAL A 55 1.56 5.54 6.44
N GLY A 56 2.13 5.45 7.65
CA GLY A 56 3.53 5.76 7.88
C GLY A 56 4.49 4.88 7.06
N VAL A 57 4.27 3.57 7.05
CA VAL A 57 5.06 2.62 6.24
C VAL A 57 4.86 2.88 4.75
N ALA A 58 3.63 3.10 4.30
CA ALA A 58 3.32 3.43 2.91
C ALA A 58 4.05 4.69 2.44
N PHE A 59 4.08 5.74 3.28
CA PHE A 59 4.80 6.98 3.01
C PHE A 59 6.31 6.76 2.95
N VAL A 60 6.92 6.16 3.99
CA VAL A 60 8.37 5.97 4.06
C VAL A 60 8.85 5.05 2.93
N ALA A 61 8.14 3.97 2.64
CA ALA A 61 8.46 3.10 1.52
C ALA A 61 8.38 3.85 0.18
N SER A 62 7.36 4.70 -0.02
CA SER A 62 7.24 5.51 -1.25
C SER A 62 8.35 6.55 -1.37
N LEU A 63 8.72 7.19 -0.25
CA LEU A 63 9.84 8.12 -0.18
C LEU A 63 11.16 7.45 -0.55
N LEU A 64 11.50 6.35 0.11
CA LEU A 64 12.75 5.63 -0.15
C LEU A 64 12.81 5.12 -1.58
N ARG A 65 11.72 4.55 -2.11
CA ARG A 65 11.68 4.10 -3.51
C ARG A 65 11.88 5.25 -4.49
N ASN A 66 11.34 6.44 -4.21
CA ASN A 66 11.53 7.59 -5.10
C ASN A 66 12.97 8.13 -5.03
N LEU A 67 13.55 8.23 -3.83
CA LEU A 67 14.96 8.64 -3.63
C LEU A 67 15.94 7.66 -4.31
N LEU A 68 15.62 6.37 -4.32
CA LEU A 68 16.42 5.33 -4.97
C LEU A 68 16.13 5.17 -6.48
N GLY A 69 15.26 6.00 -7.06
CA GLY A 69 14.87 5.91 -8.48
C GLY A 69 13.98 4.71 -8.85
N LEU A 70 13.54 3.93 -7.86
CA LEU A 70 12.70 2.74 -8.03
C LEU A 70 11.21 3.08 -8.18
N GLY A 71 10.77 4.22 -7.64
CA GLY A 71 9.37 4.65 -7.63
C GLY A 71 9.12 5.98 -8.35
N SER A 72 7.85 6.33 -8.53
CA SER A 72 7.42 7.64 -9.04
C SER A 72 6.69 8.44 -7.96
N LEU A 73 6.58 9.76 -8.15
CA LEU A 73 5.78 10.62 -7.28
C LEU A 73 4.29 10.23 -7.26
N LEU A 74 3.83 9.50 -8.27
CA LEU A 74 2.45 9.01 -8.35
C LEU A 74 2.16 7.89 -7.34
N ALA A 75 3.20 7.23 -6.82
CA ALA A 75 3.05 6.11 -5.88
C ALA A 75 2.62 6.53 -4.47
N PHE A 76 2.84 7.80 -4.09
CA PHE A 76 2.49 8.33 -2.78
C PHE A 76 0.97 8.33 -2.51
N PRO A 77 0.13 9.04 -3.29
CA PRO A 77 -1.29 9.14 -3.00
C PRO A 77 -1.96 7.77 -3.01
N GLY A 78 -1.65 6.92 -4.01
CA GLY A 78 -2.22 5.58 -4.09
C GLY A 78 -1.87 4.71 -2.89
N SER A 79 -0.58 4.63 -2.54
CA SER A 79 -0.16 3.79 -1.41
C SER A 79 -0.71 4.29 -0.08
N MET A 80 -0.72 5.61 0.16
CA MET A 80 -1.17 6.16 1.44
C MET A 80 -2.69 6.07 1.60
N ILE A 81 -3.45 6.47 0.58
CA ILE A 81 -4.92 6.44 0.62
C ILE A 81 -5.42 4.99 0.63
N GLY A 82 -4.84 4.12 -0.19
CA GLY A 82 -5.11 2.68 -0.19
C GLY A 82 -4.92 2.08 1.21
N THR A 83 -3.75 2.31 1.81
CA THR A 83 -3.44 1.72 3.12
C THR A 83 -4.34 2.27 4.21
N LEU A 84 -4.68 3.56 4.16
CA LEU A 84 -5.60 4.18 5.09
C LEU A 84 -6.99 3.51 5.01
N LEU A 85 -7.55 3.39 3.81
CA LEU A 85 -8.85 2.75 3.60
C LEU A 85 -8.81 1.27 3.99
N SER A 86 -7.74 0.56 3.66
CA SER A 86 -7.51 -0.82 4.07
C SER A 86 -7.54 -0.98 5.60
N GLY A 87 -6.80 -0.11 6.30
CA GLY A 87 -6.70 -0.12 7.76
C GLY A 87 -8.02 0.28 8.44
N LEU A 88 -8.72 1.29 7.91
CA LEU A 88 -10.03 1.70 8.41
C LEU A 88 -11.08 0.60 8.20
N ALA A 89 -11.08 -0.04 7.03
CA ALA A 89 -12.00 -1.14 6.74
C ALA A 89 -11.75 -2.33 7.66
N TYR A 90 -10.49 -2.70 7.87
CA TYR A 90 -10.16 -3.76 8.81
C TYR A 90 -10.53 -3.39 10.27
N LYS A 91 -10.27 -2.14 10.67
CA LYS A 91 -10.59 -1.66 12.02
C LYS A 91 -12.10 -1.70 12.30
N LYS A 92 -12.93 -1.31 11.32
CA LYS A 92 -14.38 -1.23 11.47
C LYS A 92 -15.08 -2.59 11.36
N TRP A 93 -14.68 -3.44 10.42
CA TRP A 93 -15.41 -4.69 10.11
C TRP A 93 -14.63 -5.97 10.44
N ASN A 94 -13.37 -5.87 10.87
CA ASN A 94 -12.51 -7.01 11.18
C ASN A 94 -12.40 -8.06 10.05
N SER A 95 -12.58 -7.61 8.80
CA SER A 95 -12.63 -8.44 7.61
C SER A 95 -11.40 -8.17 6.74
N ILE A 96 -10.59 -9.21 6.54
CA ILE A 96 -9.40 -9.16 5.67
C ILE A 96 -9.84 -8.87 4.22
N SER A 97 -10.98 -9.42 3.79
CA SER A 97 -11.52 -9.14 2.46
C SER A 97 -11.86 -7.67 2.27
N LEU A 98 -12.48 -7.02 3.26
CA LEU A 98 -12.77 -5.58 3.20
C LEU A 98 -11.49 -4.74 3.28
N ALA A 99 -10.47 -5.19 4.00
CA ALA A 99 -9.16 -4.54 4.01
C ALA A 99 -8.50 -4.57 2.61
N SER A 100 -8.51 -5.72 1.94
CA SER A 100 -7.99 -5.85 0.57
C SER A 100 -8.79 -5.02 -0.43
N LEU A 101 -10.12 -5.00 -0.33
CA LEU A 101 -10.95 -4.13 -1.17
C LEU A 101 -10.69 -2.64 -0.92
N GLY A 102 -10.44 -2.26 0.33
CA GLY A 102 -10.05 -0.89 0.69
C GLY A 102 -8.74 -0.45 0.03
N GLU A 103 -7.72 -1.32 -0.01
CA GLU A 103 -6.47 -1.05 -0.72
C GLU A 103 -6.70 -0.93 -2.23
N ILE A 104 -7.47 -1.87 -2.82
CA ILE A 104 -7.76 -1.87 -4.26
C ILE A 104 -8.47 -0.58 -4.66
N PHE A 105 -9.56 -0.24 -3.97
CA PHE A 105 -10.36 0.95 -4.24
C PHE A 105 -9.57 2.23 -3.97
N GLY A 106 -8.91 2.31 -2.81
CA GLY A 106 -8.16 3.49 -2.40
C GLY A 106 -6.95 3.77 -3.27
N THR A 107 -6.26 2.74 -3.76
CA THR A 107 -5.11 2.92 -4.66
C THR A 107 -5.56 3.26 -6.07
N SER A 108 -6.46 2.47 -6.65
CA SER A 108 -6.78 2.58 -8.07
C SER A 108 -7.67 3.78 -8.37
N ILE A 109 -8.71 4.01 -7.57
CA ILE A 109 -9.68 5.09 -7.81
C ILE A 109 -9.20 6.37 -7.16
N LEU A 110 -9.14 6.42 -5.82
CA LEU A 110 -8.76 7.66 -5.13
C LEU A 110 -7.30 8.03 -5.37
N GLY A 111 -6.40 7.05 -5.33
CA GLY A 111 -4.99 7.21 -5.63
C GLY A 111 -4.72 7.64 -7.06
N GLY A 112 -5.41 7.01 -8.03
CA GLY A 112 -5.39 7.44 -9.42
C GLY A 112 -5.88 8.88 -9.58
N LEU A 113 -6.98 9.25 -8.91
CA LEU A 113 -7.57 10.60 -8.97
C LEU A 113 -6.61 11.64 -8.45
N CYS A 114 -5.93 11.35 -7.33
CA CYS A 114 -4.92 12.23 -6.75
C CYS A 114 -3.59 12.20 -7.52
N ALA A 115 -3.28 11.15 -8.27
CA ALA A 115 -2.08 11.06 -9.09
C ALA A 115 -2.15 11.95 -10.33
N TRP A 116 -3.33 12.18 -10.90
CA TRP A 116 -3.53 13.05 -12.06
C TRP A 116 -3.08 14.50 -11.85
N PRO A 117 -3.50 15.24 -10.80
CA PRO A 117 -3.02 16.60 -10.56
C PRO A 117 -1.51 16.62 -10.24
N ILE A 118 -0.98 15.60 -9.57
CA ILE A 118 0.47 15.47 -9.31
C ILE A 118 1.24 15.34 -10.62
N ALA A 119 0.74 14.57 -11.58
CA ALA A 119 1.38 14.41 -12.89
C ALA A 119 1.41 15.72 -13.69
N ILE A 120 0.37 16.54 -13.60
CA ILE A 120 0.30 17.82 -14.31
C ILE A 120 1.17 18.87 -13.61
N LEU A 121 0.99 19.05 -12.30
CA LEU A 121 1.60 20.15 -11.53
C LEU A 121 3.08 19.92 -11.22
N LEU A 122 3.47 18.67 -10.92
CA LEU A 122 4.83 18.35 -10.45
C LEU A 122 5.68 17.62 -11.47
N MET A 123 5.07 16.95 -12.46
CA MET A 123 5.81 16.23 -13.51
C MET A 123 5.75 16.92 -14.88
N GLY A 124 5.10 18.09 -14.98
CA GLY A 124 5.06 18.90 -16.20
C GLY A 124 4.38 18.23 -17.40
N LYS A 125 3.58 17.19 -17.18
CA LYS A 125 2.88 16.50 -18.27
C LYS A 125 1.66 17.31 -18.72
N SER A 126 1.44 17.41 -20.03
CA SER A 126 0.26 18.05 -20.59
C SER A 126 -1.01 17.32 -20.15
N ALA A 127 -2.01 18.07 -19.69
CA ALA A 127 -3.32 17.54 -19.30
C ALA A 127 -4.06 16.85 -20.47
N GLY A 128 -3.71 17.19 -21.72
CA GLY A 128 -4.25 16.57 -22.93
C GLY A 128 -3.63 15.22 -23.30
N ASP A 129 -2.40 14.96 -22.86
CA ASP A 129 -1.66 13.72 -23.21
C ASP A 129 -1.84 12.61 -22.16
N VAL A 130 -2.34 12.95 -20.98
CA VAL A 130 -2.45 12.05 -19.84
C VAL A 130 -3.92 11.88 -19.48
N ALA A 131 -4.56 10.94 -20.17
CA ALA A 131 -5.89 10.49 -19.78
C ALA A 131 -5.84 9.95 -18.34
N PHE A 132 -6.74 10.41 -17.49
CA PHE A 132 -6.88 9.98 -16.10
C PHE A 132 -6.88 8.43 -15.96
N TYR A 133 -7.52 7.73 -16.91
CA TYR A 133 -7.56 6.26 -16.96
C TYR A 133 -6.20 5.58 -17.19
N ALA A 134 -5.22 6.28 -17.76
CA ALA A 134 -3.89 5.74 -18.03
C ALA A 134 -3.16 5.32 -16.75
N TYR A 135 -3.51 5.88 -15.58
CA TYR A 135 -2.93 5.48 -14.29
C TYR A 135 -3.83 4.54 -13.49
N ILE A 136 -5.16 4.64 -13.64
CA ILE A 136 -6.10 3.77 -12.92
C ILE A 136 -5.89 2.31 -13.30
N VAL A 137 -5.77 2.00 -14.60
CA VAL A 137 -5.69 0.61 -15.07
C VAL A 137 -4.41 -0.09 -14.57
N PRO A 138 -3.20 0.48 -14.72
CA PRO A 138 -2.00 -0.10 -14.12
C PRO A 138 -2.08 -0.23 -12.61
N PHE A 139 -2.59 0.80 -11.91
CA PHE A 139 -2.75 0.75 -10.47
C PHE A 139 -3.72 -0.34 -10.04
N LEU A 140 -4.83 -0.52 -10.75
CA LEU A 140 -5.82 -1.56 -10.49
C LEU A 140 -5.21 -2.95 -10.64
N ILE A 141 -4.46 -3.21 -11.71
CA ILE A 141 -3.81 -4.50 -11.93
C ILE A 141 -2.79 -4.79 -10.81
N SER A 142 -1.92 -3.82 -10.52
CA SER A 142 -0.87 -3.93 -9.49
C SER A 142 -1.47 -4.15 -8.09
N THR A 143 -2.47 -3.34 -7.73
CA THR A 143 -3.10 -3.41 -6.41
C THR A 143 -3.96 -4.64 -6.25
N ALA A 144 -4.67 -5.09 -7.29
CA ALA A 144 -5.45 -6.32 -7.24
C ALA A 144 -4.54 -7.53 -7.02
N ALA A 145 -3.46 -7.65 -7.80
CA ALA A 145 -2.49 -8.73 -7.65
C ALA A 145 -1.90 -8.77 -6.22
N GLY A 146 -1.39 -7.64 -5.74
CA GLY A 146 -0.81 -7.58 -4.39
C GLY A 146 -1.83 -7.80 -3.27
N SER A 147 -3.04 -7.24 -3.40
CA SER A 147 -4.10 -7.36 -2.38
C SER A 147 -4.68 -8.76 -2.28
N ILE A 148 -4.73 -9.51 -3.39
CA ILE A 148 -5.13 -10.93 -3.41
C ILE A 148 -4.08 -11.78 -2.69
N ILE A 149 -2.80 -11.54 -2.96
CA ILE A 149 -1.70 -12.26 -2.29
C ILE A 149 -1.70 -11.97 -0.79
N ALA A 150 -1.84 -10.70 -0.39
CA ALA A 150 -1.97 -10.33 1.02
C ALA A 150 -3.20 -10.93 1.68
N TRP A 151 -4.35 -10.97 0.98
CA TRP A 151 -5.56 -11.60 1.48
C TRP A 151 -5.31 -13.09 1.78
N ALA A 152 -4.73 -13.82 0.83
CA ALA A 152 -4.44 -15.25 0.99
C ALA A 152 -3.48 -15.47 2.17
N PHE A 153 -2.40 -14.70 2.23
CA PHE A 153 -1.42 -14.76 3.32
C PHE A 153 -2.05 -14.51 4.70
N LEU A 154 -2.81 -13.42 4.84
CA LEU A 154 -3.48 -13.08 6.10
C LEU A 154 -4.61 -14.05 6.45
N ALA A 155 -5.30 -14.62 5.46
CA ALA A 155 -6.33 -15.64 5.67
C ALA A 155 -5.71 -16.93 6.22
N ILE A 156 -4.54 -17.35 5.72
CA ILE A 156 -3.79 -18.50 6.25
C ILE A 156 -3.38 -18.23 7.70
N LEU A 157 -2.81 -17.05 8.00
CA LEU A 157 -2.43 -16.67 9.36
C LEU A 157 -3.63 -16.61 10.32
N LYS A 158 -4.79 -16.16 9.83
CA LYS A 158 -6.04 -16.13 10.61
C LYS A 158 -6.53 -17.55 10.90
N LYS A 159 -6.52 -18.45 9.91
CA LYS A 159 -6.89 -19.87 10.09
C LYS A 159 -5.96 -20.60 11.05
N ALA A 160 -4.67 -20.26 11.04
CA ALA A 160 -3.68 -20.81 11.96
C ALA A 160 -3.73 -20.21 13.37
N ASN A 161 -4.65 -19.27 13.66
CA ASN A 161 -4.74 -18.53 14.93
C ASN A 161 -3.47 -17.74 15.32
N VAL A 162 -2.56 -17.48 14.37
CA VAL A 162 -1.32 -16.72 14.61
C VAL A 162 -1.53 -15.21 14.43
N LEU A 163 -2.52 -14.81 13.62
CA LEU A 163 -2.75 -13.39 13.29
C LEU A 163 -2.95 -12.51 14.53
N GLN A 164 -3.64 -13.01 15.56
CA GLN A 164 -3.89 -12.27 16.79
C GLN A 164 -2.61 -11.98 17.57
N THR A 165 -1.63 -12.89 17.52
CA THR A 165 -0.32 -12.72 18.15
C THR A 165 0.50 -11.63 17.46
N LEU A 166 0.31 -11.45 16.15
CA LEU A 166 0.97 -10.41 15.36
C LEU A 166 0.28 -9.05 15.50
N GLN A 167 -1.01 -9.00 15.85
CA GLN A 167 -1.76 -7.75 16.01
C GLN A 167 -1.38 -7.02 17.30
N LEU A 168 -0.40 -6.13 17.18
CA LEU A 168 0.13 -5.35 18.29
C LEU A 168 -0.80 -4.20 18.76
N ASP A 169 -1.89 -3.94 18.04
CA ASP A 169 -2.81 -2.81 18.26
C ASP A 169 -4.12 -3.20 19.00
N ARG A 170 -4.36 -4.50 19.26
CA ARG A 170 -5.63 -5.02 19.81
C ARG A 170 -5.53 -5.63 21.22
N LYS A 171 -4.52 -5.25 22.00
CA LYS A 171 -4.47 -5.55 23.44
C LYS A 171 -4.61 -4.27 24.25
#